data_AF-A0A8J5SRS9-F1
#
_entry.id   AF-A0A8J5SRS9-F1
#
_cell.length_a   1.000
_cell.length_b   1.000
_cell.length_c   1.000
_cell.angle_alpha   90.00
_cell.angle_beta   90.00
_cell.angle_gamma   90.00
#
_symmetry.space_group_name_H-M   'P 1'
#
loop_
_entity.id
_entity.type
_entity.pdbx_description
1 polymer ?
#
loop_
_entity_poly.entity_id
_entity_poly.type
_entity_poly.pdbx_seq_one_letter_code
_entity_poly.pdbx_strand_id
1 'polypeptide(L)'
;MGGDLYALDFDGVLCDSCGESSLSAIKAAKVRWPWVFEQVDAAMEEWIVEQMYTLRPVVETGYENLLLVRLLVEIRIPSARKSLVADGLSIQEILETWLKLKPRIMSDWDEDRDSLVDLFGSIRDDWIKNDLSGWIGANRFYPGTADALKFSSSEVYIVTTKQGRFAEALLKELAGIELPSERIYGLGTGPKVKVLQQLQQMPQHQGLKLHFVEDRLATLQNVIKEPALDQWNLYLVNWGYNTPKEREEAEAPAAGGEGMARSGRMRRGCGQIQPQEGAHGQFLATRGERGQFLAAGGSMATRSMQEAAAAAAWRRR
;
A
#
# COMPACT_ATOMS: atom_id res chain seq x y z
N MET A 1 32.71 -11.34 0.76
CA MET A 1 31.88 -10.69 -0.29
C MET A 1 30.62 -10.23 0.41
N GLY A 2 30.32 -8.93 0.41
CA GLY A 2 29.16 -8.41 1.14
C GLY A 2 27.86 -8.73 0.39
N GLY A 3 26.89 -9.33 1.07
CA GLY A 3 25.54 -9.51 0.56
C GLY A 3 24.70 -8.24 0.73
N ASP A 4 23.40 -8.36 0.50
CA ASP A 4 22.43 -7.28 0.61
C ASP A 4 21.38 -7.61 1.67
N LEU A 5 20.93 -6.58 2.39
CA LEU A 5 19.77 -6.62 3.29
C LEU A 5 18.72 -5.64 2.77
N TYR A 6 17.50 -6.14 2.58
CA TYR A 6 16.34 -5.35 2.20
C TYR A 6 15.35 -5.27 3.36
N ALA A 7 15.12 -4.06 3.86
CA ALA A 7 13.97 -3.72 4.69
C ALA A 7 12.88 -3.16 3.76
N LEU A 8 11.74 -3.82 3.72
CA LEU A 8 10.65 -3.51 2.80
C LEU A 8 9.43 -3.07 3.61
N ASP A 9 8.82 -1.95 3.27
CA ASP A 9 7.44 -1.76 3.68
C ASP A 9 6.54 -2.84 3.04
N PHE A 10 5.38 -3.08 3.64
CA PHE A 10 4.42 -4.05 3.13
C PHE A 10 3.35 -3.42 2.25
N ASP A 11 2.60 -2.45 2.79
CA ASP A 11 1.41 -1.90 2.16
C ASP A 11 1.82 -0.73 1.25
N GLY A 12 1.80 -0.95 -0.07
CA GLY A 12 2.24 0.04 -1.07
C GLY A 12 3.56 -0.32 -1.75
N VAL A 13 4.35 -1.20 -1.14
CA VAL A 13 5.55 -1.78 -1.76
C VAL A 13 5.29 -3.19 -2.28
N LEU A 14 4.79 -4.09 -1.41
CA LEU A 14 4.56 -5.51 -1.72
C LEU A 14 3.09 -5.79 -2.03
N CYS A 15 2.19 -5.26 -1.21
CA CYS A 15 0.76 -5.53 -1.27
C CYS A 15 -0.02 -4.24 -1.43
N ASP A 16 -0.99 -4.25 -2.34
CA ASP A 16 -2.08 -3.28 -2.34
C ASP A 16 -3.23 -3.81 -1.47
N SER A 17 -3.35 -3.26 -0.27
CA SER A 17 -4.38 -3.59 0.71
C SER A 17 -5.44 -2.48 0.84
N CYS A 18 -5.48 -1.52 -0.09
CA CYS A 18 -6.41 -0.39 0.00
C CYS A 18 -7.88 -0.85 -0.05
N GLY A 19 -8.18 -1.86 -0.88
CA GLY A 19 -9.53 -2.46 -0.94
C GLY A 19 -9.93 -3.09 0.40
N GLU A 20 -9.13 -4.01 0.92
CA GLU A 20 -9.36 -4.65 2.22
C GLU A 20 -9.48 -3.63 3.35
N SER A 21 -8.51 -2.71 3.49
CA SER A 21 -8.49 -1.75 4.59
C SER A 21 -9.68 -0.79 4.56
N SER A 22 -10.18 -0.44 3.37
CA SER A 22 -11.40 0.36 3.21
C SER A 22 -12.64 -0.41 3.67
N LEU A 23 -12.79 -1.68 3.24
CA LEU A 23 -13.92 -2.53 3.64
C LEU A 23 -13.91 -2.82 5.14
N SER A 24 -12.74 -3.12 5.70
CA SER A 24 -12.53 -3.30 7.14
C SER A 24 -12.85 -2.00 7.90
N ALA A 25 -12.52 -0.83 7.35
CA ALA A 25 -12.81 0.45 7.98
C ALA A 25 -14.30 0.78 7.95
N ILE A 26 -15.03 0.46 6.88
CA ILE A 26 -16.50 0.57 6.83
C ILE A 26 -17.14 -0.31 7.90
N LYS A 27 -16.73 -1.58 8.00
CA LYS A 27 -17.22 -2.51 9.03
C LYS A 27 -16.95 -1.98 10.45
N ALA A 28 -15.73 -1.51 10.70
CA ALA A 28 -15.35 -0.96 12.00
C ALA A 28 -16.09 0.34 12.33
N ALA A 29 -16.25 1.24 11.35
CA ALA A 29 -16.95 2.51 11.53
C ALA A 29 -18.45 2.31 11.80
N LYS A 30 -19.09 1.30 11.18
CA LYS A 30 -20.47 0.90 11.51
C LYS A 30 -20.64 0.42 12.94
N VAL A 31 -19.64 -0.28 13.49
CA VAL A 31 -19.64 -0.70 14.91
C VAL A 31 -19.43 0.50 15.83
N ARG A 32 -18.49 1.39 15.50
CA ARG A 32 -18.13 2.54 16.34
C ARG A 32 -19.18 3.65 16.34
N TRP A 33 -19.75 3.94 15.18
CA TRP A 33 -20.67 5.07 14.96
C TRP A 33 -21.94 4.64 14.20
N PRO A 34 -22.72 3.67 14.70
CA PRO A 34 -23.85 3.09 13.95
C PRO A 34 -24.83 4.14 13.44
N TRP A 35 -25.06 5.21 14.20
CA TRP A 35 -25.96 6.31 13.82
C TRP A 35 -25.52 7.09 12.56
N VAL A 36 -24.21 7.16 12.27
CA VAL A 36 -23.70 7.83 11.06
C VAL A 36 -24.00 7.00 9.82
N PHE A 37 -24.06 5.67 9.98
CA PHE A 37 -24.17 4.72 8.87
C PHE A 37 -25.60 4.21 8.62
N GLU A 38 -26.62 4.74 9.32
CA GLU A 38 -28.03 4.34 9.14
C GLU A 38 -28.53 4.52 7.69
N GLN A 39 -28.04 5.56 7.00
CA GLN A 39 -28.41 5.89 5.63
C GLN A 39 -27.38 5.40 4.59
N VAL A 40 -26.40 4.59 5.00
CA VAL A 40 -25.34 4.08 4.11
C VAL A 40 -25.80 2.75 3.50
N ASP A 41 -26.16 2.80 2.22
CA ASP A 41 -26.48 1.63 1.41
C ASP A 41 -25.23 1.10 0.66
N ALA A 42 -25.41 0.04 -0.13
CA ALA A 42 -24.32 -0.59 -0.87
C ALA A 42 -23.68 0.35 -1.91
N ALA A 43 -24.46 1.23 -2.56
CA ALA A 43 -23.93 2.18 -3.53
C ALA A 43 -23.08 3.26 -2.84
N MET A 44 -23.48 3.67 -1.64
CA MET A 44 -22.70 4.58 -0.80
C MET A 44 -21.40 3.91 -0.31
N GLU A 45 -21.43 2.62 0.05
CA GLU A 45 -20.20 1.88 0.38
C GLU A 45 -19.22 1.79 -0.79
N GLU A 46 -19.71 1.49 -1.99
CA GLU A 46 -18.89 1.47 -3.20
C GLU A 46 -18.23 2.84 -3.43
N TRP A 47 -19.01 3.94 -3.32
CA TRP A 47 -18.48 5.29 -3.42
C TRP A 47 -17.42 5.60 -2.34
N ILE A 48 -17.64 5.18 -1.09
CA ILE A 48 -16.65 5.35 -0.02
C ILE A 48 -15.34 4.64 -0.40
N VAL A 49 -15.40 3.39 -0.86
CA VAL A 49 -14.21 2.63 -1.26
C VAL A 49 -13.47 3.33 -2.41
N GLU A 50 -14.18 3.86 -3.41
CA GLU A 50 -13.57 4.65 -4.49
C GLU A 50 -12.85 5.91 -3.96
N GLN A 51 -13.47 6.63 -3.02
CA GLN A 51 -12.81 7.79 -2.41
C GLN A 51 -11.61 7.39 -1.53
N MET A 52 -11.67 6.23 -0.88
CA MET A 52 -10.56 5.73 -0.08
C MET A 52 -9.33 5.40 -0.95
N TYR A 53 -9.50 4.94 -2.19
CA TYR A 53 -8.37 4.82 -3.13
C TYR A 53 -7.72 6.18 -3.42
N THR A 54 -8.53 7.23 -3.57
CA THR A 54 -8.02 8.60 -3.74
C THR A 54 -7.29 9.09 -2.49
N LEU A 55 -7.83 8.81 -1.31
CA LEU A 55 -7.32 9.27 -0.01
C LEU A 55 -6.20 8.39 0.56
N ARG A 56 -5.92 7.24 -0.04
CA ARG A 56 -4.89 6.31 0.44
C ARG A 56 -3.51 6.94 0.68
N PRO A 57 -3.03 7.92 -0.11
CA PRO A 57 -1.73 8.57 0.14
C PRO A 57 -1.61 9.19 1.54
N VAL A 58 -2.70 9.69 2.14
CA VAL A 58 -2.61 10.35 3.44
C VAL A 58 -2.49 9.39 4.62
N VAL A 59 -2.94 8.14 4.44
CA VAL A 59 -3.02 7.12 5.49
C VAL A 59 -1.63 6.63 5.89
N GLU A 60 -1.26 6.84 7.16
CA GLU A 60 -0.01 6.32 7.73
C GLU A 60 -0.20 5.00 8.48
N THR A 61 -1.30 4.93 9.23
CA THR A 61 -1.62 3.82 10.13
C THR A 61 -3.07 3.42 9.94
N GLY A 62 -3.37 2.12 10.09
CA GLY A 62 -4.65 1.55 9.67
C GLY A 62 -5.90 2.20 10.28
N TYR A 63 -5.82 2.70 11.52
CA TYR A 63 -6.96 3.31 12.20
C TYR A 63 -7.45 4.60 11.53
N GLU A 64 -6.58 5.28 10.79
CA GLU A 64 -6.91 6.51 10.07
C GLU A 64 -7.99 6.27 9.00
N ASN A 65 -8.09 5.04 8.47
CA ASN A 65 -9.16 4.67 7.53
C ASN A 65 -10.55 4.81 8.16
N LEU A 66 -10.74 4.53 9.45
CA LEU A 66 -12.02 4.69 10.13
C LEU A 66 -12.44 6.17 10.14
N LEU A 67 -11.47 7.05 10.39
CA LEU A 67 -11.71 8.48 10.43
C LEU A 67 -12.12 9.01 9.05
N LEU A 68 -11.40 8.59 8.00
CA LEU A 68 -11.69 8.96 6.62
C LEU A 68 -13.07 8.45 6.19
N VAL A 69 -13.40 7.19 6.48
CA VAL A 69 -14.71 6.60 6.13
C VAL A 69 -15.85 7.36 6.79
N ARG A 70 -15.77 7.68 8.08
CA ARG A 70 -16.78 8.51 8.74
C ARG A 70 -16.86 9.91 8.14
N LEU A 71 -15.72 10.54 7.86
CA LEU A 71 -15.67 11.88 7.27
C LEU A 71 -16.34 11.92 5.90
N LEU A 72 -16.09 10.92 5.06
CA LEU A 72 -16.72 10.75 3.75
C LEU A 72 -18.25 10.66 3.87
N VAL A 73 -18.76 9.94 4.87
CA VAL A 73 -20.21 9.85 5.12
C VAL A 73 -20.77 11.21 5.56
N GLU A 74 -20.14 11.90 6.51
CA GLU A 74 -20.60 13.21 6.99
C GLU A 74 -20.50 14.33 5.93
N ILE A 75 -19.61 14.18 4.94
CA ILE A 75 -19.54 15.06 3.74
C ILE A 75 -20.72 14.78 2.82
N ARG A 76 -20.96 13.50 2.49
CA ARG A 76 -21.93 13.09 1.46
C ARG A 76 -23.37 13.10 1.95
N ILE A 77 -23.59 12.88 3.24
CA ILE A 77 -24.91 12.82 3.89
C ILE A 77 -24.97 13.90 4.98
N PRO A 78 -25.34 15.16 4.62
CA PRO A 78 -25.39 16.25 5.59
C PRO A 78 -26.31 16.00 6.79
N SER A 79 -27.34 15.17 6.63
CA SER A 79 -28.24 14.78 7.73
C SER A 79 -27.60 13.86 8.78
N ALA A 80 -26.56 13.10 8.40
CA ALA A 80 -25.81 12.23 9.30
C ALA A 80 -24.70 12.98 10.05
N ARG A 81 -24.39 14.22 9.62
CA ARG A 81 -23.33 15.04 10.17
C ARG A 81 -23.59 15.37 11.64
N LYS A 82 -22.57 15.18 12.46
CA LYS A 82 -22.58 15.53 13.90
C LYS A 82 -21.45 16.48 14.28
N SER A 83 -20.47 16.64 13.40
CA SER A 83 -19.34 17.57 13.59
C SER A 83 -19.32 18.65 12.49
N LEU A 84 -18.91 19.86 12.87
CA LEU A 84 -18.69 20.95 11.91
C LEU A 84 -17.45 20.72 11.02
N VAL A 85 -16.60 19.75 11.36
CA VAL A 85 -15.36 19.48 10.63
C VAL A 85 -15.62 19.05 9.17
N ALA A 86 -16.73 18.37 8.91
CA ALA A 86 -17.09 17.91 7.57
C ALA A 86 -17.81 18.98 6.72
N ASP A 87 -18.16 20.14 7.28
CA ASP A 87 -18.94 21.15 6.55
C ASP A 87 -18.09 21.87 5.51
N GLY A 88 -18.55 21.85 4.25
CA GLY A 88 -17.84 22.41 3.11
C GLY A 88 -16.54 21.69 2.73
N LEU A 89 -16.15 20.63 3.44
CA LEU A 89 -14.88 19.94 3.23
C LEU A 89 -14.92 19.08 1.96
N SER A 90 -13.95 19.29 1.08
CA SER A 90 -13.76 18.52 -0.15
C SER A 90 -12.71 17.41 0.01
N ILE A 91 -12.75 16.41 -0.88
CA ILE A 91 -11.75 15.33 -0.93
C ILE A 91 -10.33 15.88 -1.14
N GLN A 92 -10.18 16.91 -1.97
CA GLN A 92 -8.89 17.55 -2.22
C GLN A 92 -8.33 18.23 -0.97
N GLU A 93 -9.18 18.91 -0.19
CA GLU A 93 -8.74 19.54 1.06
C GLU A 93 -8.30 18.49 2.10
N ILE A 94 -8.94 17.31 2.13
CA ILE A 94 -8.49 16.20 2.97
C ILE A 94 -7.07 15.78 2.56
N LEU A 95 -6.82 15.58 1.27
CA LEU A 95 -5.49 15.20 0.76
C LEU A 95 -4.40 16.19 1.17
N GLU A 96 -4.69 17.49 1.10
CA GLU A 96 -3.71 18.54 1.35
C GLU A 96 -3.51 18.85 2.84
N THR A 97 -4.52 18.58 3.67
CA THR A 97 -4.54 19.05 5.07
C THR A 97 -4.69 17.95 6.11
N TRP A 98 -4.65 16.67 5.71
CA TRP A 98 -4.88 15.53 6.62
C TRP A 98 -4.09 15.59 7.93
N LEU A 99 -2.79 15.94 7.88
CA LEU A 99 -1.95 16.03 9.07
C LEU A 99 -2.45 17.06 10.10
N LYS A 100 -3.09 18.14 9.65
CA LYS A 100 -3.71 19.16 10.51
C LYS A 100 -5.15 18.80 10.88
N LEU A 101 -5.86 18.14 9.98
CA LEU A 101 -7.25 17.75 10.15
C LEU A 101 -7.41 16.61 11.15
N LYS A 102 -6.57 15.57 11.06
CA LYS A 102 -6.61 14.38 11.91
C LYS A 102 -6.64 14.69 13.42
N PRO A 103 -5.73 15.49 14.01
CA PRO A 103 -5.78 15.77 15.45
C PRO A 103 -7.05 16.53 15.86
N ARG A 104 -7.56 17.41 15.00
CA ARG A 104 -8.83 18.10 15.23
C ARG A 104 -10.01 17.13 15.21
N ILE A 105 -10.06 16.22 14.24
CA ILE A 105 -11.09 15.17 14.17
C ILE A 105 -11.05 14.28 15.41
N MET A 106 -9.87 13.79 15.79
CA MET A 106 -9.72 12.95 16.98
C MET A 106 -10.25 13.64 18.24
N SER A 107 -9.95 14.94 18.39
CA SER A 107 -10.45 15.74 19.51
C SER A 107 -11.96 16.02 19.42
N ASP A 108 -12.47 16.44 18.27
CA ASP A 108 -13.87 16.83 18.09
C ASP A 108 -14.81 15.62 18.18
N TRP A 109 -14.32 14.42 17.87
CA TRP A 109 -15.09 13.17 17.96
C TRP A 109 -14.86 12.40 19.26
N ASP A 110 -14.02 12.92 20.16
CA ASP A 110 -13.63 12.28 21.42
C ASP A 110 -13.14 10.83 21.22
N GLU A 111 -12.24 10.66 20.24
CA GLU A 111 -11.66 9.37 19.91
C GLU A 111 -10.23 9.25 20.43
N ASP A 112 -9.86 8.03 20.81
CA ASP A 112 -8.50 7.69 21.16
C ASP A 112 -7.89 6.73 20.14
N ARG A 113 -6.57 6.85 19.96
CA ARG A 113 -5.86 6.10 18.92
C ARG A 113 -5.92 4.60 19.18
N ASP A 114 -5.70 4.17 20.42
CA ASP A 114 -5.47 2.76 20.75
C ASP A 114 -6.76 1.96 20.61
N SER A 115 -7.90 2.50 21.05
CA SER A 115 -9.23 1.91 20.84
C SER A 115 -9.57 1.76 19.35
N LEU A 116 -9.24 2.75 18.52
CA LEU A 116 -9.48 2.65 17.07
C LEU A 116 -8.56 1.62 16.40
N VAL A 117 -7.30 1.52 16.85
CA VAL A 117 -6.35 0.48 16.39
C VAL A 117 -6.86 -0.91 16.76
N ASP A 118 -7.31 -1.10 18.00
CA ASP A 118 -7.81 -2.37 18.51
C ASP A 118 -9.10 -2.78 17.82
N LEU A 119 -10.05 -1.86 17.66
CA LEU A 119 -11.27 -2.09 16.90
C LEU A 119 -10.96 -2.48 15.46
N PHE A 120 -10.09 -1.74 14.77
CA PHE A 120 -9.72 -2.06 13.40
C PHE A 120 -9.00 -3.40 13.28
N GLY A 121 -8.17 -3.76 14.27
CA GLY A 121 -7.56 -5.09 14.38
C GLY A 121 -8.60 -6.20 14.52
N SER A 122 -9.49 -6.08 15.51
CA SER A 122 -10.49 -7.12 15.82
C SER A 122 -11.45 -7.40 14.66
N ILE A 123 -11.88 -6.37 13.92
CA ILE A 123 -12.75 -6.54 12.74
C ILE A 123 -12.05 -7.36 11.63
N ARG A 124 -10.74 -7.19 11.47
CA ARG A 124 -9.94 -7.96 10.50
C ARG A 124 -9.73 -9.39 10.98
N ASP A 125 -9.48 -9.58 12.28
CA ASP A 125 -9.37 -10.91 12.88
C ASP A 125 -10.70 -11.68 12.73
N ASP A 126 -11.84 -11.03 12.98
CA ASP A 126 -13.16 -11.61 12.79
C ASP A 126 -13.45 -11.91 11.31
N TRP A 127 -13.03 -11.05 10.39
CA TRP A 127 -13.17 -11.34 8.96
C TRP A 127 -12.35 -12.56 8.57
N ILE A 128 -11.07 -12.64 8.95
CA ILE A 128 -10.21 -13.80 8.68
C ILE A 128 -10.81 -15.08 9.24
N LYS A 129 -11.32 -15.04 10.48
CA LYS A 129 -11.91 -16.20 11.15
C LYS A 129 -13.16 -16.72 10.44
N ASN A 130 -13.99 -15.82 9.91
CA ASN A 130 -15.30 -16.18 9.36
C ASN A 130 -15.29 -16.35 7.83
N ASP A 131 -14.38 -15.66 7.13
CA ASP A 131 -14.27 -15.63 5.67
C ASP A 131 -12.84 -15.23 5.23
N LEU A 132 -11.90 -16.16 5.44
CA LEU A 132 -10.51 -15.99 5.00
C LEU A 132 -10.42 -15.71 3.50
N SER A 133 -11.19 -16.42 2.67
CA SER A 133 -11.13 -16.27 1.21
C SER A 133 -11.56 -14.88 0.77
N GLY A 134 -12.61 -14.31 1.36
CA GLY A 134 -13.04 -12.94 1.07
C GLY A 134 -12.05 -11.90 1.57
N TRP A 135 -11.44 -12.11 2.74
CA TRP A 135 -10.39 -11.22 3.25
C TRP A 135 -9.14 -11.23 2.34
N ILE A 136 -8.68 -12.42 1.94
CA ILE A 136 -7.55 -12.58 1.01
C ILE A 136 -7.90 -11.97 -0.36
N GLY A 137 -9.11 -12.23 -0.88
CA GLY A 137 -9.56 -11.71 -2.18
C GLY A 137 -9.71 -10.18 -2.24
N ALA A 138 -9.76 -9.50 -1.10
CA ALA A 138 -9.77 -8.04 -1.01
C ALA A 138 -8.36 -7.40 -1.05
N ASN A 139 -7.30 -8.23 -1.10
CA ASN A 139 -5.91 -7.81 -1.21
C ASN A 139 -5.29 -8.30 -2.52
N ARG A 140 -4.22 -7.64 -2.97
CA ARG A 140 -3.43 -8.08 -4.13
C ARG A 140 -1.96 -7.75 -3.94
N PHE A 141 -1.07 -8.65 -4.33
CA PHE A 141 0.36 -8.29 -4.46
C PHE A 141 0.58 -7.44 -5.70
N TYR A 142 1.52 -6.48 -5.63
CA TYR A 142 1.96 -5.77 -6.82
C TYR A 142 2.70 -6.74 -7.77
N PRO A 143 2.51 -6.63 -9.09
CA PRO A 143 3.15 -7.53 -10.06
C PRO A 143 4.66 -7.66 -9.84
N GLY A 144 5.16 -8.89 -9.82
CA GLY A 144 6.58 -9.21 -9.67
C GLY A 144 7.15 -9.16 -8.24
N THR A 145 6.44 -8.57 -7.27
CA THR A 145 6.96 -8.44 -5.90
C THR A 145 7.02 -9.78 -5.16
N ALA A 146 6.01 -10.64 -5.32
CA ALA A 146 6.00 -11.98 -4.74
C ALA A 146 7.15 -12.84 -5.29
N ASP A 147 7.40 -12.79 -6.60
CA ASP A 147 8.50 -13.53 -7.22
C ASP A 147 9.86 -12.99 -6.79
N ALA A 148 10.01 -11.65 -6.72
CA ALA A 148 11.22 -11.02 -6.22
C ALA A 148 11.56 -11.47 -4.79
N LEU A 149 10.56 -11.61 -3.92
CA LEU A 149 10.75 -12.14 -2.57
C LEU A 149 11.13 -13.63 -2.57
N LYS A 150 10.43 -14.48 -3.35
CA LYS A 150 10.68 -15.93 -3.43
C LYS A 150 12.09 -16.28 -3.89
N PHE A 151 12.58 -15.55 -4.89
CA PHE A 151 13.84 -15.85 -5.55
C PHE A 151 15.01 -15.02 -5.01
N SER A 152 14.77 -14.19 -3.98
CA SER A 152 15.81 -13.40 -3.34
C SER A 152 16.81 -14.31 -2.60
N SER A 153 18.11 -14.07 -2.83
CA SER A 153 19.19 -14.62 -2.02
C SER A 153 19.67 -13.64 -0.94
N SER A 154 19.00 -12.49 -0.80
CA SER A 154 19.34 -11.43 0.14
C SER A 154 18.63 -11.62 1.48
N GLU A 155 19.13 -10.96 2.53
CA GLU A 155 18.41 -10.90 3.80
C GLU A 155 17.20 -9.98 3.66
N VAL A 156 15.99 -10.51 3.86
CA VAL A 156 14.74 -9.75 3.71
C VAL A 156 14.04 -9.58 5.05
N TYR A 157 13.63 -8.35 5.31
CA TYR A 157 12.86 -7.91 6.47
C TYR A 157 11.63 -7.14 6.01
N ILE A 158 10.51 -7.35 6.68
CA ILE A 158 9.31 -6.53 6.52
C ILE A 158 9.30 -5.49 7.65
N VAL A 159 9.16 -4.22 7.30
CA VAL A 159 9.13 -3.08 8.24
C VAL A 159 7.92 -2.22 7.92
N THR A 160 6.81 -2.47 8.61
CA THR A 160 5.49 -1.93 8.25
C THR A 160 4.72 -1.37 9.45
N THR A 161 3.76 -0.49 9.19
CA THR A 161 2.77 -0.03 10.18
C THR A 161 1.52 -0.90 10.21
N LYS A 162 1.48 -1.99 9.42
CA LYS A 162 0.47 -3.05 9.51
C LYS A 162 0.74 -3.96 10.71
N GLN A 163 -0.31 -4.47 11.36
CA GLN A 163 -0.12 -5.53 12.38
C GLN A 163 0.51 -6.76 11.71
N GLY A 164 1.59 -7.28 12.32
CA GLY A 164 2.45 -8.30 11.70
C GLY A 164 1.71 -9.54 11.23
N ARG A 165 0.74 -10.04 12.02
CA ARG A 165 -0.09 -11.20 11.70
C ARG A 165 -0.84 -11.10 10.35
N PHE A 166 -1.22 -9.89 9.94
CA PHE A 166 -1.89 -9.70 8.64
C PHE A 166 -0.89 -9.70 7.49
N ALA A 167 0.29 -9.13 7.68
CA ALA A 167 1.35 -9.21 6.68
C ALA A 167 1.81 -10.67 6.49
N GLU A 168 1.97 -11.41 7.58
CA GLU A 168 2.30 -12.83 7.59
C GLU A 168 1.25 -13.67 6.86
N ALA A 169 -0.04 -13.48 7.18
CA ALA A 169 -1.13 -14.18 6.49
C ALA A 169 -1.13 -13.89 4.97
N LEU A 170 -0.92 -12.64 4.56
CA LEU A 170 -0.89 -12.28 3.14
C LEU A 170 0.35 -12.82 2.42
N LEU A 171 1.52 -12.78 3.05
CA LEU A 171 2.75 -13.40 2.51
C LEU A 171 2.53 -14.89 2.26
N LYS A 172 1.91 -15.58 3.22
CA LYS A 172 1.62 -17.01 3.11
C LYS A 172 0.59 -17.31 2.03
N GLU A 173 -0.57 -16.67 2.08
CA GLU A 173 -1.71 -17.04 1.25
C GLU A 173 -1.60 -16.52 -0.19
N LEU A 174 -1.09 -15.30 -0.40
CA LEU A 174 -0.99 -14.70 -1.75
C LEU A 174 0.37 -14.93 -2.39
N ALA A 175 1.43 -14.95 -1.59
CA ALA A 175 2.77 -15.16 -2.12
C ALA A 175 3.29 -16.58 -1.88
N GLY A 176 2.71 -17.41 -1.02
CA GLY A 176 3.31 -18.73 -0.70
C GLY A 176 4.67 -18.61 -0.02
N ILE A 177 4.88 -17.52 0.73
CA ILE A 177 6.14 -17.21 1.42
C ILE A 177 5.89 -17.24 2.92
N GLU A 178 6.65 -18.06 3.63
CA GLU A 178 6.69 -18.05 5.09
C GLU A 178 7.99 -17.39 5.54
N LEU A 179 7.92 -16.11 5.95
CA LEU A 179 9.03 -15.42 6.59
C LEU A 179 9.02 -15.68 8.09
N PRO A 180 10.18 -15.92 8.73
CA PRO A 180 10.25 -16.02 10.18
C PRO A 180 9.69 -14.75 10.85
N SER A 181 8.91 -14.92 11.91
CA SER A 181 8.21 -13.83 12.60
C SER A 181 9.16 -12.72 13.09
N GLU A 182 10.40 -13.07 13.47
CA GLU A 182 11.46 -12.15 13.87
C GLU A 182 11.98 -11.26 12.74
N ARG A 183 11.59 -11.55 11.49
CA ARG A 183 11.86 -10.73 10.31
C ARG A 183 10.69 -9.82 9.92
N ILE A 184 9.58 -9.85 10.67
CA ILE A 184 8.39 -9.03 10.43
C ILE A 184 8.21 -8.02 11.56
N TYR A 185 8.66 -6.80 11.32
CA TYR A 185 8.51 -5.65 12.20
C TYR A 185 7.21 -4.90 11.85
N GLY A 186 6.12 -5.31 12.49
CA GLY A 186 4.80 -4.71 12.30
C GLY A 186 4.44 -3.60 13.29
N LEU A 187 3.18 -3.19 13.29
CA LEU A 187 2.63 -2.24 14.25
C LEU A 187 2.94 -2.67 15.69
N GLY A 188 3.50 -1.77 16.49
CA GLY A 188 3.90 -2.02 17.87
C GLY A 188 5.38 -2.35 18.06
N THR A 189 6.14 -2.64 17.00
CA THR A 189 7.60 -2.89 17.11
C THR A 189 8.45 -1.62 17.19
N GLY A 190 7.81 -0.45 17.27
CA GLY A 190 8.46 0.86 17.32
C GLY A 190 8.52 1.59 15.97
N PRO A 191 8.99 2.85 15.95
CA PRO A 191 9.11 3.64 14.72
C PRO A 191 10.08 2.99 13.72
N LYS A 192 9.79 3.10 12.41
CA LYS A 192 10.63 2.50 11.35
C LYS A 192 12.11 2.91 11.46
N VAL A 193 12.41 4.17 11.77
CA VAL A 193 13.77 4.66 12.05
C VAL A 193 14.48 3.82 13.12
N LYS A 194 13.79 3.46 14.20
CA LYS A 194 14.36 2.67 15.29
C LYS A 194 14.57 1.21 14.89
N VAL A 195 13.64 0.65 14.12
CA VAL A 195 13.80 -0.70 13.54
C VAL A 195 15.01 -0.76 12.62
N LEU A 196 15.19 0.22 11.72
CA LEU A 196 16.36 0.29 10.85
C LEU A 196 17.67 0.43 11.63
N GLN A 197 17.69 1.23 12.70
CA GLN A 197 18.84 1.33 13.62
C GLN A 197 19.14 -0.02 14.28
N GLN A 198 18.12 -0.73 14.75
CA GLN A 198 18.26 -2.06 15.35
C GLN A 198 18.84 -3.06 14.35
N LEU A 199 18.27 -3.15 13.14
CA LEU A 199 18.74 -4.06 12.08
C LEU A 199 20.20 -3.80 11.74
N GLN A 200 20.57 -2.54 11.54
CA GLN A 200 21.95 -2.12 11.23
C GLN A 200 22.97 -2.54 12.32
N GLN A 201 22.56 -2.58 13.59
CA GLN A 201 23.45 -2.88 14.71
C GLN A 201 23.64 -4.40 14.94
N MET A 202 22.84 -5.25 14.30
CA MET A 202 22.95 -6.69 14.52
C MET A 202 24.27 -7.24 13.95
N PRO A 203 25.01 -8.09 14.70
CA PRO A 203 26.30 -8.61 14.28
C PRO A 203 26.26 -9.34 12.93
N GLN A 204 25.19 -10.10 12.66
CA GLN A 204 25.04 -10.85 11.41
C GLN A 204 24.80 -9.97 10.18
N HIS A 205 24.48 -8.69 10.36
CA HIS A 205 24.29 -7.74 9.24
C HIS A 205 25.54 -6.90 8.95
N GLN A 206 26.62 -7.09 9.72
CA GLN A 206 27.86 -6.36 9.50
C GLN A 206 28.45 -6.67 8.12
N GLY A 207 28.73 -5.61 7.34
CA GLY A 207 29.27 -5.72 5.99
C GLY A 207 28.24 -5.97 4.89
N LEU A 208 26.93 -6.07 5.21
CA LEU A 208 25.86 -6.07 4.21
C LEU A 208 25.60 -4.66 3.70
N LYS A 209 25.19 -4.55 2.43
CA LYS A 209 24.60 -3.31 1.91
C LYS A 209 23.15 -3.23 2.37
N LEU A 210 22.78 -2.10 2.96
CA LEU A 210 21.45 -1.92 3.54
C LEU A 210 20.56 -1.14 2.56
N HIS A 211 19.35 -1.65 2.33
CA HIS A 211 18.36 -1.07 1.41
C HIS A 211 17.02 -0.94 2.11
N PHE A 212 16.43 0.25 2.10
CA PHE A 212 15.09 0.49 2.61
C PHE A 212 14.17 0.92 1.47
N VAL A 213 13.14 0.12 1.22
CA VAL A 213 12.17 0.32 0.13
C VAL A 213 10.82 0.69 0.75
N GLU A 214 10.26 1.80 0.31
CA GLU A 214 9.12 2.45 0.93
C GLU A 214 8.25 3.12 -0.15
N ASP A 215 6.96 3.30 0.13
CA ASP A 215 6.05 3.99 -0.79
C ASP A 215 5.69 5.41 -0.35
N ARG A 216 5.91 5.74 0.93
CA ARG A 216 5.61 7.03 1.54
C ARG A 216 6.86 7.90 1.64
N LEU A 217 6.90 9.00 0.88
CA LEU A 217 8.03 9.94 0.85
C LEU A 217 8.36 10.50 2.24
N ALA A 218 7.35 10.87 3.03
CA ALA A 218 7.56 11.40 4.38
C ALA A 218 8.32 10.44 5.30
N THR A 219 8.13 9.12 5.14
CA THR A 219 8.87 8.11 5.89
C THR A 219 10.36 8.12 5.52
N LEU A 220 10.66 8.18 4.22
CA LEU A 220 12.04 8.27 3.74
C LEU A 220 12.71 9.58 4.18
N GLN A 221 11.99 10.70 4.17
CA GLN A 221 12.49 11.98 4.69
C GLN A 221 12.83 11.91 6.18
N ASN A 222 12.05 11.17 6.98
CA ASN A 222 12.37 10.94 8.39
C ASN A 222 13.66 10.12 8.57
N VAL A 223 13.91 9.13 7.69
CA VAL A 223 15.17 8.38 7.68
C VAL A 223 16.36 9.26 7.26
N ILE A 224 16.20 10.13 6.26
CA ILE A 224 17.25 11.05 5.79
C ILE A 224 17.70 12.03 6.88
N LYS A 225 16.77 12.44 7.76
CA LYS A 225 17.04 13.34 8.90
C LYS A 225 17.88 12.70 9.99
N GLU A 226 18.11 11.39 9.95
CA GLU A 226 18.78 10.62 11.00
C GLU A 226 20.21 10.23 10.57
N PRO A 227 21.26 10.94 11.03
CA PRO A 227 22.63 10.70 10.57
C PRO A 227 23.14 9.27 10.83
N ALA A 228 22.61 8.61 11.87
CA ALA A 228 22.95 7.23 12.20
C ALA A 228 22.53 6.22 11.11
N LEU A 229 21.64 6.61 10.19
CA LEU A 229 21.14 5.80 9.09
C LEU A 229 21.75 6.18 7.72
N ASP A 230 22.82 6.97 7.70
CA ASP A 230 23.50 7.43 6.47
C ASP A 230 23.95 6.29 5.53
N GLN A 231 24.13 5.08 6.04
CA GLN A 231 24.54 3.90 5.27
C GLN A 231 23.41 3.18 4.55
N TRP A 232 22.14 3.52 4.82
CA TRP A 232 21.01 2.93 4.12
C TRP A 232 20.83 3.57 2.74
N ASN A 233 20.69 2.71 1.72
CA ASN A 233 20.20 3.13 0.42
C ASN A 233 18.68 3.22 0.48
N LEU A 234 18.12 4.36 0.08
CA LEU A 234 16.69 4.65 0.22
C LEU A 234 16.00 4.65 -1.14
N TYR A 235 14.87 3.97 -1.23
CA TYR A 235 14.11 3.80 -2.47
C TYR A 235 12.63 4.14 -2.26
N LEU A 236 12.13 5.08 -3.05
CA LEU A 236 10.69 5.31 -3.20
C LEU A 236 10.20 4.51 -4.41
N VAL A 237 9.22 3.64 -4.20
CA VAL A 237 8.54 2.94 -5.30
C VAL A 237 7.59 3.89 -6.02
N ASN A 238 7.39 3.75 -7.33
CA ASN A 238 6.50 4.63 -8.10
C ASN A 238 5.10 4.02 -8.36
N TRP A 239 4.85 2.79 -7.89
CA TRP A 239 3.58 2.07 -8.05
C TRP A 239 2.72 2.02 -6.77
N GLY A 240 3.28 2.45 -5.64
CA GLY A 240 2.58 2.47 -4.36
C GLY A 240 1.61 3.64 -4.23
N TYR A 241 1.34 4.06 -2.99
CA TYR A 241 0.31 5.06 -2.71
C TYR A 241 0.80 6.50 -2.74
N ASN A 242 1.99 6.78 -3.27
CA ASN A 242 2.46 8.15 -3.44
C ASN A 242 1.75 8.90 -4.57
N THR A 243 1.68 10.22 -4.39
CA THR A 243 1.17 11.17 -5.36
C THR A 243 2.21 11.50 -6.44
N PRO A 244 1.79 12.00 -7.63
CA PRO A 244 2.71 12.53 -8.62
C PRO A 244 3.66 13.58 -8.06
N LYS A 245 3.14 14.48 -7.21
CA LYS A 245 3.92 15.52 -6.54
C LYS A 245 5.04 14.95 -5.66
N GLU A 246 4.76 13.90 -4.90
CA GLU A 246 5.78 13.24 -4.07
C GLU A 246 6.85 12.55 -4.92
N ARG A 247 6.48 11.98 -6.07
CA ARG A 247 7.47 11.41 -7.01
C ARG A 247 8.36 12.50 -7.61
N GLU A 248 7.77 13.60 -8.06
CA GLU A 248 8.53 14.75 -8.55
C GLU A 248 9.47 15.32 -7.48
N GLU A 249 9.00 15.44 -6.23
CA GLU A 249 9.81 15.89 -5.10
C GLU A 249 10.97 14.93 -4.80
N ALA A 250 10.76 13.62 -4.91
CA ALA A 250 11.80 12.61 -4.76
C ALA A 250 12.85 12.64 -5.89
N GLU A 251 12.46 13.07 -7.09
CA GLU A 251 13.33 13.18 -8.26
C GLU A 251 14.07 14.52 -8.36
N ALA A 252 13.54 15.56 -7.70
CA ALA A 252 14.12 16.89 -7.72
C ALA A 252 15.58 16.85 -7.21
N PRO A 253 16.55 17.43 -7.96
CA PRO A 253 17.88 17.63 -7.45
C PRO A 253 17.80 18.44 -6.15
N ALA A 254 18.52 18.03 -5.10
CA ALA A 254 18.58 18.79 -3.86
C ALA A 254 18.99 20.24 -4.19
N ALA A 255 18.02 21.16 -4.17
CA ALA A 255 18.26 22.54 -4.55
C ALA A 255 19.26 23.14 -3.57
N GLY A 256 20.39 23.60 -4.11
CA GLY A 256 21.45 24.26 -3.35
C GLY A 256 20.92 25.52 -2.69
N GLY A 257 20.65 25.44 -1.40
CA GLY A 257 20.48 26.56 -0.48
C GLY A 257 21.46 26.38 0.67
N GLU A 258 22.32 27.37 0.89
CA GLU A 258 23.34 27.39 1.93
C GLU A 258 22.70 27.11 3.30
N GLY A 259 22.94 25.90 3.82
CA GLY A 259 22.35 25.40 5.06
C GLY A 259 22.06 23.89 5.07
N MET A 260 21.93 23.23 3.91
CA MET A 260 21.57 21.80 3.87
C MET A 260 22.29 21.02 2.76
N ALA A 261 23.61 20.92 2.86
CA ALA A 261 24.41 20.01 2.02
C ALA A 261 24.42 18.58 2.62
N ARG A 262 23.29 17.87 2.58
CA ARG A 262 23.15 16.39 2.65
C ARG A 262 21.81 16.08 1.94
N SER A 263 21.69 15.35 0.84
CA SER A 263 22.50 14.26 0.30
C SER A 263 21.79 13.67 -0.93
N GLY A 264 22.51 13.23 -1.97
CA GLY A 264 21.97 12.35 -3.03
C GLY A 264 21.73 10.90 -2.56
N ARG A 265 21.07 10.72 -1.40
CA ARG A 265 20.86 9.42 -0.71
C ARG A 265 19.67 8.63 -1.25
N MET A 266 18.71 9.30 -1.89
CA MET A 266 17.56 8.65 -2.51
C MET A 266 18.00 8.10 -3.87
N ARG A 267 18.06 6.77 -4.00
CA ARG A 267 18.44 6.12 -5.26
C ARG A 267 17.19 5.82 -6.06
N ARG A 268 17.30 6.02 -7.38
CA ARG A 268 16.28 5.62 -8.35
C ARG A 268 15.95 4.14 -8.17
N GLY A 269 14.68 3.81 -7.98
CA GLY A 269 14.20 2.44 -8.23
C GLY A 269 14.39 2.14 -9.71
N CYS A 270 15.38 1.32 -10.05
CA CYS A 270 15.52 0.84 -11.43
C CYS A 270 14.51 -0.29 -11.63
N GLY A 271 13.46 -0.02 -12.40
CA GLY A 271 12.42 -0.99 -12.70
C GLY A 271 11.15 -0.32 -13.19
N GLN A 272 11.17 0.21 -14.42
CA GLN A 272 9.92 0.28 -15.17
C GLN A 272 9.47 -1.16 -15.45
N ILE A 273 8.70 -1.76 -14.55
CA ILE A 273 7.73 -2.76 -14.99
C ILE A 273 6.56 -1.94 -15.52
N GLN A 274 6.72 -1.40 -16.73
CA GLN A 274 5.56 -0.98 -17.50
C GLN A 274 4.76 -2.26 -17.79
N PRO A 275 3.46 -2.32 -17.45
CA PRO A 275 2.59 -3.27 -18.12
C PRO A 275 2.74 -2.97 -19.60
N GLN A 276 3.15 -3.95 -20.42
CA GLN A 276 3.20 -3.73 -21.86
C GLN A 276 1.78 -3.35 -22.33
N GLU A 277 1.59 -2.06 -22.62
CA GLU A 277 0.47 -1.59 -23.41
C GLU A 277 0.60 -2.16 -24.82
N GLY A 278 -0.54 -2.60 -25.36
CA GLY A 278 -0.63 -3.45 -26.54
C GLY A 278 0.24 -3.00 -27.72
N ALA A 279 1.21 -3.86 -28.06
CA ALA A 279 1.83 -3.84 -29.38
C ALA A 279 0.89 -4.51 -30.39
N HIS A 280 -0.13 -3.79 -30.84
CA HIS A 280 -0.63 -3.97 -32.20
C HIS A 280 0.38 -3.31 -33.16
N GLY A 281 1.48 -4.03 -33.39
CA GLY A 281 2.46 -3.71 -34.44
C GLY A 281 2.44 -4.82 -35.46
N GLN A 282 1.86 -4.53 -36.62
CA GLN A 282 1.87 -5.40 -37.81
C GLN A 282 3.29 -5.91 -38.08
N PHE A 283 3.53 -7.21 -37.86
CA PHE A 283 4.63 -7.90 -38.52
C PHE A 283 4.24 -8.15 -39.97
N LEU A 284 4.66 -7.24 -40.85
CA LEU A 284 4.86 -7.51 -42.27
C LEU A 284 6.04 -8.48 -42.39
N ALA A 285 5.76 -9.77 -42.49
CA ALA A 285 6.72 -10.77 -42.96
C ALA A 285 6.49 -11.01 -44.45
N THR A 286 7.47 -10.68 -45.27
CA THR A 286 7.52 -10.98 -46.69
C THR A 286 8.02 -12.41 -46.95
N ARG A 287 7.24 -13.12 -47.79
CA ARG A 287 7.54 -14.27 -48.66
C ARG A 287 7.88 -15.66 -48.08
N GLY A 288 7.13 -16.65 -48.58
CA GLY A 288 7.53 -18.06 -48.68
C GLY A 288 6.34 -18.98 -48.96
N GLU A 289 6.29 -19.61 -50.12
CA GLU A 289 5.16 -20.34 -50.72
C GLU A 289 4.66 -21.61 -49.99
N ARG A 290 3.35 -21.88 -50.18
CA ARG A 290 2.64 -23.18 -50.33
C ARG A 290 2.77 -24.26 -49.24
N GLY A 291 1.62 -24.61 -48.63
CA GLY A 291 1.41 -25.90 -47.98
C GLY A 291 0.06 -25.99 -47.26
N GLN A 292 -0.75 -26.99 -47.60
CA GLN A 292 -2.15 -27.17 -47.21
C GLN A 292 -2.38 -27.59 -45.74
N PHE A 293 -3.62 -27.33 -45.30
CA PHE A 293 -4.33 -27.82 -44.11
C PHE A 293 -3.98 -29.24 -43.63
N LEU A 294 -4.02 -29.45 -42.30
CA LEU A 294 -4.82 -30.50 -41.65
C LEU A 294 -5.01 -30.19 -40.15
N ALA A 295 -6.21 -30.50 -39.66
CA ALA A 295 -6.75 -30.15 -38.36
C ALA A 295 -6.27 -31.10 -37.23
N ALA A 296 -6.10 -30.55 -36.02
CA ALA A 296 -6.28 -31.27 -34.77
C ALA A 296 -6.71 -30.28 -33.68
N GLY A 297 -7.96 -30.44 -33.21
CA GLY A 297 -8.53 -29.65 -32.12
C GLY A 297 -8.03 -30.09 -30.76
N GLY A 298 -8.07 -29.18 -29.79
CA GLY A 298 -7.80 -29.49 -28.39
C GLY A 298 -7.58 -28.27 -27.50
N SER A 299 -8.67 -27.63 -27.08
CA SER A 299 -8.84 -26.91 -25.80
C SER A 299 -7.69 -26.01 -25.31
N MET A 300 -7.58 -24.80 -25.86
CA MET A 300 -6.82 -23.70 -25.24
C MET A 300 -7.54 -22.33 -25.28
N ALA A 301 -8.80 -22.30 -25.71
CA ALA A 301 -9.53 -21.05 -25.98
C ALA A 301 -10.45 -20.58 -24.84
N THR A 302 -10.62 -21.34 -23.75
CA THR A 302 -11.55 -20.98 -22.67
C THR A 302 -10.89 -20.22 -21.51
N ARG A 303 -9.56 -20.28 -21.34
CA ARG A 303 -8.85 -19.51 -20.30
C ARG A 303 -8.62 -18.05 -20.68
N SER A 304 -8.33 -17.77 -21.95
CA SER A 304 -8.02 -16.40 -22.41
C SER A 304 -9.24 -15.46 -22.41
N MET A 305 -10.46 -16.00 -22.53
CA MET A 305 -11.68 -15.20 -22.45
C MET A 305 -12.03 -14.79 -21.01
N GLN A 306 -11.69 -15.59 -20.00
CA GLN A 306 -11.90 -15.21 -18.59
C GLN A 306 -10.89 -14.16 -18.13
N GLU A 307 -9.63 -14.24 -18.58
CA GLU A 307 -8.61 -13.23 -18.29
C GLU A 307 -8.89 -11.90 -19.02
N ALA A 308 -9.40 -11.95 -20.26
CA ALA A 308 -9.82 -10.75 -20.98
C ALA A 308 -11.07 -10.07 -20.36
N ALA A 309 -11.99 -10.85 -19.78
CA ALA A 309 -13.15 -10.31 -19.07
C ALA A 309 -12.77 -9.61 -17.75
N ALA A 310 -11.78 -10.15 -17.03
CA ALA A 310 -11.24 -9.51 -15.82
C ALA A 310 -10.50 -8.20 -16.13
N ALA A 311 -9.77 -8.15 -17.26
CA ALA A 311 -9.12 -6.93 -17.75
C ALA A 311 -10.10 -5.89 -18.32
N ALA A 312 -11.28 -6.30 -18.82
CA ALA A 312 -12.30 -5.38 -19.31
C ALA A 312 -13.12 -4.73 -18.18
N ALA A 313 -13.24 -5.39 -17.02
CA ALA A 313 -13.83 -4.80 -15.82
C ALA A 313 -12.95 -3.68 -15.21
N TRP A 314 -11.66 -3.67 -15.53
CA TRP A 314 -10.63 -2.75 -15.02
C TRP A 314 -10.74 -1.30 -15.53
N ARG A 315 -11.53 -1.01 -16.57
CA ARG A 315 -11.69 0.36 -17.12
C ARG A 315 -12.96 1.09 -16.65
N ARG A 316 -13.77 0.51 -15.76
CA ARG A 316 -15.03 1.11 -15.29
C ARG A 316 -15.29 1.00 -13.78
N ARG A 317 -14.26 0.84 -12.95
CA ARG A 317 -14.34 0.97 -11.49
C ARG A 317 -13.07 1.64 -10.99
#